data_AF-A0AA40NEX3-F1
#
_entry.id   AF-A0AA40NEX3-F1
#
_cell.length_a   1.000
_cell.length_b   1.000
_cell.length_c   1.000
_cell.angle_alpha   90.00
_cell.angle_beta   90.00
_cell.angle_gamma   90.00
#
_symmetry.space_group_name_H-M   'P 1'
#
loop_
_entity.id
_entity.type
_entity.pdbx_description
1 polymer ?
#
loop_
_entity_poly.entity_id
_entity_poly.type
_entity_poly.pdbx_seq_one_letter_code
_entity_poly.pdbx_strand_id
1 'polypeptide(L)'
;MVAPVFSEAGDVQFYLPEGRWTHLWRNDEVAGSRWHKQQHDFLSLPVYVRENTLLALGSNNQKPDYAWHEGTAFQLFHLQEGREAVCEVPAMDGSVIFTLMATRVGNTITVKGNGEARNWTLCLRNIQKIGGIKCGSHMGSELGVVITPQGSELTITL
;
A
#
# COMPACT_ATOMS: atom_id res chain seq x y z
N MET A 1 -6.24 -7.14 -7.33
CA MET A 1 -6.91 -8.37 -7.81
C MET A 1 -7.78 -8.88 -6.68
N VAL A 2 -9.03 -9.26 -6.98
CA VAL A 2 -9.96 -9.89 -6.04
C VAL A 2 -10.51 -11.14 -6.72
N ALA A 3 -10.49 -12.28 -6.03
CA ALA A 3 -11.11 -13.52 -6.52
C ALA A 3 -12.19 -14.00 -5.53
N PRO A 4 -13.49 -13.87 -5.86
CA PRO A 4 -14.56 -14.40 -5.01
C PRO A 4 -14.48 -15.92 -4.86
N VAL A 5 -14.90 -16.43 -3.71
CA VAL A 5 -14.92 -17.86 -3.39
C VAL A 5 -16.31 -18.42 -3.70
N PHE A 6 -16.38 -19.43 -4.58
CA PHE A 6 -17.64 -20.03 -5.04
C PHE A 6 -17.84 -21.47 -4.52
N SER A 7 -17.20 -21.83 -3.43
CA SER A 7 -17.34 -23.13 -2.78
C SER A 7 -17.61 -22.95 -1.29
N GLU A 8 -18.48 -23.81 -0.74
CA GLU A 8 -18.78 -23.81 0.71
C GLU A 8 -17.55 -24.14 1.55
N ALA A 9 -16.69 -25.04 1.06
CA ALA A 9 -15.45 -25.44 1.72
C ALA A 9 -14.34 -24.38 1.66
N GLY A 10 -14.53 -23.28 0.91
CA GLY A 10 -13.55 -22.20 0.83
C GLY A 10 -12.50 -22.32 -0.27
N ASP A 11 -12.50 -23.41 -1.05
CA ASP A 11 -11.61 -23.62 -2.18
C ASP A 11 -11.79 -22.56 -3.27
N VAL A 12 -10.69 -21.95 -3.70
CA VAL A 12 -10.63 -20.98 -4.79
C VAL A 12 -9.35 -21.15 -5.62
N GLN A 13 -9.48 -21.00 -6.93
CA GLN A 13 -8.35 -20.96 -7.86
C GLN A 13 -8.37 -19.63 -8.62
N PHE A 14 -7.20 -19.02 -8.74
CA PHE A 14 -7.06 -17.73 -9.40
C PHE A 14 -5.68 -17.59 -10.05
N TYR A 15 -5.61 -16.80 -11.12
CA TYR A 15 -4.36 -16.49 -11.79
C TYR A 15 -3.83 -15.13 -11.35
N LEU A 16 -2.53 -15.05 -11.08
CA LEU A 16 -1.85 -13.78 -10.87
C LEU A 16 -0.92 -13.50 -12.07
N PRO A 17 -1.07 -12.35 -12.75
CA PRO A 17 -0.11 -11.88 -13.76
C PRO A 17 1.30 -11.70 -13.18
N GLU A 18 2.28 -11.48 -14.06
CA GLU A 18 3.67 -11.27 -13.67
C GLU A 18 3.86 -10.17 -12.62
N GLY A 19 4.77 -10.46 -11.68
CA GLY A 19 5.15 -9.59 -10.58
C GLY A 19 5.01 -10.31 -9.24
N ARG A 20 5.46 -9.64 -8.17
CA ARG A 20 5.16 -10.01 -6.79
C ARG A 20 3.82 -9.41 -6.39
N TRP A 21 3.03 -10.19 -5.65
CA TRP A 21 1.72 -9.80 -5.17
C TRP A 21 1.65 -9.96 -3.66
N THR A 22 1.09 -8.98 -2.96
CA THR A 22 0.95 -8.96 -1.51
C THR A 22 -0.53 -8.98 -1.13
N HIS A 23 -0.93 -9.84 -0.21
CA HIS A 23 -2.30 -9.88 0.28
C HIS A 23 -2.61 -8.60 1.09
N LEU A 24 -3.76 -7.97 0.83
CA LEU A 24 -4.06 -6.61 1.30
C LEU A 24 -3.98 -6.45 2.83
N TRP A 25 -4.57 -7.37 3.61
CA TRP A 25 -4.51 -7.33 5.07
C TRP A 25 -3.65 -8.44 5.70
N ARG A 26 -3.58 -9.64 5.13
CA ARG A 26 -2.72 -10.73 5.63
C ARG A 26 -1.22 -10.51 5.38
N ASN A 27 -0.88 -9.65 4.43
CA ASN A 27 0.48 -9.26 4.07
C ASN A 27 1.37 -10.37 3.46
N ASP A 28 0.88 -11.60 3.30
CA ASP A 28 1.61 -12.68 2.63
C ASP A 28 1.91 -12.33 1.16
N GLU A 29 3.08 -12.74 0.69
CA GLU A 29 3.52 -12.50 -0.68
C GLU A 29 3.52 -13.78 -1.50
N VAL A 30 3.06 -13.67 -2.74
CA VAL A 30 3.07 -14.75 -3.71
C VAL A 30 3.62 -14.27 -5.05
N ALA A 31 4.29 -15.16 -5.77
CA ALA A 31 4.79 -14.89 -7.11
C ALA A 31 3.68 -15.02 -8.16
N GLY A 32 3.69 -14.13 -9.14
CA GLY A 32 2.81 -14.14 -10.29
C GLY A 32 3.20 -15.12 -11.40
N SER A 33 2.64 -14.86 -12.58
CA SER A 33 2.74 -15.67 -13.81
C SER A 33 2.34 -17.13 -13.61
N ARG A 34 1.37 -17.39 -12.73
CA ARG A 34 0.90 -18.73 -12.38
C ARG A 34 -0.49 -18.73 -11.78
N TRP A 35 -1.12 -19.90 -11.84
CA TRP A 35 -2.32 -20.21 -11.06
C TRP A 35 -1.96 -20.52 -9.61
N HIS A 36 -2.82 -20.08 -8.70
CA HIS A 36 -2.77 -20.38 -7.28
C HIS A 36 -4.05 -21.08 -6.86
N LYS A 37 -3.94 -22.02 -5.93
CA LYS A 37 -5.06 -22.64 -5.24
C LYS A 37 -4.95 -22.30 -3.76
N GLN A 38 -6.02 -21.76 -3.18
CA GLN A 38 -6.09 -21.42 -1.75
C GLN A 38 -7.43 -21.89 -1.17
N GLN A 39 -7.49 -21.97 0.15
CA GLN A 39 -8.70 -22.22 0.91
C GLN A 39 -8.88 -21.06 1.90
N HIS A 40 -10.08 -20.50 1.96
CA HIS A 40 -10.42 -19.36 2.80
C HIS A 40 -11.65 -19.62 3.66
N ASP A 41 -11.67 -19.05 4.87
CA ASP A 41 -12.89 -18.95 5.68
C ASP A 41 -13.82 -17.83 5.17
N PHE A 42 -14.99 -17.69 5.80
CA PHE A 42 -16.00 -16.71 5.41
C PHE A 42 -15.59 -15.23 5.56
N LEU A 43 -14.54 -14.92 6.33
CA LEU A 43 -14.05 -13.55 6.53
C LEU A 43 -12.85 -13.24 5.63
N SER A 44 -12.52 -14.16 4.71
CA SER A 44 -11.32 -14.10 3.91
C SER A 44 -11.60 -14.48 2.46
N LEU A 45 -10.80 -13.91 1.57
CA LEU A 45 -10.77 -14.25 0.15
C LEU A 45 -9.45 -13.71 -0.44
N PRO A 46 -9.01 -14.21 -1.60
CA PRO A 46 -7.84 -13.66 -2.28
C PRO A 46 -8.06 -12.18 -2.65
N VAL A 47 -7.38 -11.29 -1.93
CA VAL A 47 -7.28 -9.86 -2.26
C VAL A 47 -5.82 -9.48 -2.30
N TYR A 48 -5.27 -9.39 -3.50
CA TYR A 48 -3.85 -9.16 -3.74
C TYR A 48 -3.59 -7.82 -4.43
N VAL A 49 -2.59 -7.11 -3.92
CA VAL A 49 -2.05 -5.86 -4.46
C VAL A 49 -0.74 -6.15 -5.20
N ARG A 50 -0.54 -5.54 -6.36
CA ARG A 50 0.66 -5.74 -7.17
C ARG A 50 1.85 -4.98 -6.58
N GLU A 51 3.06 -5.44 -6.82
CA GLU A 51 4.28 -4.66 -6.64
C GLU A 51 4.25 -3.30 -7.35
N ASN A 52 5.15 -2.39 -6.94
CA ASN A 52 5.22 -1.00 -7.41
C ASN A 52 3.89 -0.23 -7.24
N THR A 53 3.12 -0.57 -6.20
CA THR A 53 1.83 0.09 -5.91
C THR A 53 1.95 0.96 -4.67
N LEU A 54 1.44 2.18 -4.76
CA LEU A 54 1.17 3.06 -3.63
C LEU A 54 -0.35 3.20 -3.50
N LEU A 55 -0.90 2.76 -2.37
CA LEU A 55 -2.35 2.67 -2.16
C LEU A 55 -2.77 3.53 -0.96
N ALA A 56 -3.81 4.35 -1.12
CA ALA A 56 -4.42 5.08 -0.01
C ALA A 56 -5.52 4.25 0.66
N LEU A 57 -5.44 4.08 1.98
CA LEU A 57 -6.54 3.61 2.82
C LEU A 57 -7.00 4.77 3.71
N GLY A 58 -8.30 5.04 3.75
CA GLY A 58 -8.82 6.12 4.57
C GLY A 58 -9.00 5.73 6.04
N SER A 59 -9.27 6.74 6.87
CA SER A 59 -9.28 6.65 8.34
C SER A 59 -10.65 6.32 8.96
N ASN A 60 -11.70 6.19 8.14
CA ASN A 60 -13.07 5.96 8.59
C ASN A 60 -13.65 4.67 7.98
N ASN A 61 -14.12 3.78 8.85
CA ASN A 61 -14.73 2.50 8.49
C ASN A 61 -16.25 2.44 8.75
N GLN A 62 -16.88 3.56 9.13
CA GLN A 62 -18.31 3.66 9.45
C GLN A 62 -19.13 4.21 8.27
N LYS A 63 -18.53 5.03 7.41
CA LYS A 63 -19.20 5.56 6.21
C LYS A 63 -18.23 5.78 5.04
N PRO A 64 -18.72 5.75 3.79
CA PRO A 64 -17.86 5.90 2.62
C PRO A 64 -17.48 7.36 2.31
N ASP A 65 -18.35 8.33 2.63
CA ASP A 65 -18.20 9.76 2.34
C ASP A 65 -17.55 10.52 3.50
N TYR A 66 -16.29 10.93 3.37
CA TYR A 66 -15.58 11.73 4.37
C TYR A 66 -14.37 12.42 3.73
N ALA A 67 -13.64 13.23 4.50
CA ALA A 67 -12.40 13.85 4.04
C ALA A 67 -11.28 12.80 3.88
N TRP A 68 -11.20 12.14 2.71
CA TRP A 68 -10.25 11.05 2.46
C TRP A 68 -8.77 11.46 2.57
N HIS A 69 -8.46 12.74 2.40
CA HIS A 69 -7.12 13.33 2.49
C HIS A 69 -6.69 13.65 3.94
N GLU A 70 -7.55 13.40 4.93
CA GLU A 70 -7.24 13.56 6.35
C GLU A 70 -7.07 12.19 7.04
N GLY A 71 -5.91 11.99 7.67
CA GLY A 71 -5.58 10.73 8.36
C GLY A 71 -5.32 9.56 7.42
N THR A 72 -5.06 9.80 6.13
CA THR A 72 -4.84 8.76 5.13
C THR A 72 -3.66 7.86 5.52
N ALA A 73 -3.85 6.54 5.44
CA ALA A 73 -2.80 5.55 5.64
C ALA A 73 -2.33 5.00 4.28
N PHE A 74 -1.27 5.58 3.72
CA PHE A 74 -0.66 5.11 2.48
C PHE A 74 0.09 3.80 2.71
N GLN A 75 0.01 2.89 1.73
CA GLN A 75 0.62 1.57 1.76
C GLN A 75 1.49 1.41 0.52
N LEU A 76 2.80 1.28 0.68
CA LEU A 76 3.73 1.04 -0.42
C LEU A 76 4.06 -0.45 -0.51
N PHE A 77 3.70 -1.07 -1.63
CA PHE A 77 3.88 -2.50 -1.89
C PHE A 77 5.06 -2.73 -2.84
N HIS A 78 6.10 -3.41 -2.35
CA HIS A 78 7.28 -3.85 -3.10
C HIS A 78 7.72 -2.90 -4.22
N LEU A 79 8.18 -1.69 -3.86
CA LEU A 79 8.74 -0.75 -4.83
C LEU A 79 10.13 -1.24 -5.27
N GLN A 80 10.21 -1.66 -6.53
CA GLN A 80 11.43 -2.16 -7.15
C GLN A 80 12.41 -1.03 -7.44
N GLU A 81 13.68 -1.40 -7.61
CA GLU A 81 14.72 -0.47 -8.03
C GLU A 81 14.40 0.19 -9.37
N GLY A 82 14.63 1.51 -9.46
CA GLY A 82 14.39 2.29 -10.67
C GLY A 82 12.90 2.46 -11.02
N ARG A 83 11.98 2.12 -10.09
CA ARG A 83 10.54 2.28 -10.28
C ARG A 83 9.99 3.44 -9.46
N GLU A 84 8.80 3.84 -9.87
CA GLU A 84 7.99 4.86 -9.24
C GLU A 84 6.58 4.31 -9.02
N ALA A 85 5.98 4.69 -7.88
CA ALA A 85 4.59 4.46 -7.57
C ALA A 85 3.91 5.78 -7.22
N VAL A 86 2.74 6.03 -7.81
CA VAL A 86 1.96 7.26 -7.63
C VAL A 86 0.58 6.90 -7.07
N CYS A 87 0.11 7.70 -6.12
CA CYS A 87 -1.23 7.62 -5.58
C CYS A 87 -1.89 8.99 -5.59
N GLU A 88 -3.05 9.08 -6.21
CA GLU A 88 -3.90 10.28 -6.24
C GLU A 88 -5.07 10.08 -5.28
N VAL A 89 -5.22 11.01 -4.35
CA VAL A 89 -6.36 11.06 -3.43
C VAL A 89 -7.39 12.02 -4.02
N PRO A 90 -8.65 11.59 -4.20
CA PRO A 90 -9.69 12.44 -4.75
C PRO A 90 -10.30 13.37 -3.69
N ALA A 91 -10.86 14.49 -4.14
CA ALA A 91 -11.86 15.27 -3.44
C ALA A 91 -13.27 14.68 -3.65
N MET A 92 -14.27 15.24 -2.97
CA MET A 92 -15.66 14.80 -3.07
C MET A 92 -16.26 14.92 -4.48
N ASP A 93 -15.73 15.82 -5.31
CA ASP A 93 -16.13 16.01 -6.71
C ASP A 93 -15.34 15.13 -7.69
N GLY A 94 -14.41 14.30 -7.19
CA GLY A 94 -13.55 13.42 -7.98
C GLY A 94 -12.28 14.09 -8.53
N SER A 95 -12.08 15.39 -8.33
CA SER A 95 -10.81 16.04 -8.66
C SER A 95 -9.68 15.57 -7.75
N VAL A 96 -8.42 15.67 -8.17
CA VAL A 96 -7.27 15.26 -7.35
C VAL A 96 -6.93 16.37 -6.35
N ILE A 97 -7.07 16.09 -5.05
CA ILE A 97 -6.73 17.05 -3.98
C ILE A 97 -5.29 16.86 -3.47
N PHE A 98 -4.76 15.65 -3.57
CA PHE A 98 -3.40 15.32 -3.15
C PHE A 98 -2.82 14.18 -3.99
N THR A 99 -1.53 14.30 -4.30
CA THR A 99 -0.75 13.26 -4.98
C THR A 99 0.45 12.92 -4.12
N LEU A 100 0.61 11.64 -3.82
CA LEU A 100 1.82 11.09 -3.19
C LEU A 100 2.58 10.26 -4.21
N MET A 101 3.89 10.49 -4.31
CA MET A 101 4.77 9.79 -5.23
C MET A 101 5.95 9.21 -4.46
N ALA A 102 6.29 7.95 -4.73
CA ALA A 102 7.44 7.26 -4.17
C ALA A 102 8.32 6.73 -5.30
N THR A 103 9.57 7.18 -5.36
CA THR A 103 10.54 6.80 -6.39
C THR A 103 11.73 6.13 -5.71
N ARG A 104 12.21 5.00 -6.25
CA ARG A 104 13.35 4.28 -5.69
C ARG A 104 14.58 4.35 -6.60
N VAL A 105 15.71 4.74 -6.02
CA VAL A 105 17.04 4.72 -6.64
C VAL A 105 18.04 4.13 -5.63
N GLY A 106 18.68 3.04 -6.01
CA GLY A 106 19.43 2.15 -5.14
C GLY A 106 18.65 1.69 -3.90
N ASN A 107 19.20 2.01 -2.74
CA ASN A 107 18.57 1.73 -1.44
C ASN A 107 17.80 2.94 -0.90
N THR A 108 17.59 3.97 -1.72
CA THR A 108 16.91 5.19 -1.30
C THR A 108 15.53 5.28 -1.94
N ILE A 109 14.51 5.47 -1.10
CA ILE A 109 13.16 5.83 -1.53
C ILE A 109 12.96 7.31 -1.22
N THR A 110 12.66 8.11 -2.25
CA THR A 110 12.24 9.49 -2.10
C THR A 110 10.73 9.56 -2.23
N VAL A 111 10.08 10.20 -1.26
CA VAL A 111 8.63 10.36 -1.21
C VAL A 111 8.29 11.84 -1.29
N LYS A 112 7.43 12.21 -2.24
CA LYS A 112 6.99 13.60 -2.45
C LYS A 112 5.48 13.69 -2.44
N GLY A 113 4.95 14.59 -1.60
CA GLY A 113 3.54 14.95 -1.56
C GLY A 113 3.32 16.32 -2.19
N ASN A 114 2.27 16.43 -3.01
CA ASN A 114 1.82 17.69 -3.60
C ASN A 114 0.30 17.84 -3.45
N GLY A 115 -0.17 19.03 -3.06
CA GLY A 115 -1.59 19.29 -2.75
C GLY A 115 -1.88 19.31 -1.25
N GLU A 116 -3.14 19.06 -0.87
CA GLU A 116 -3.62 19.16 0.51
C GLU A 116 -3.93 17.78 1.12
N ALA A 117 -3.13 17.37 2.11
CA ALA A 117 -3.41 16.23 2.98
C ALA A 117 -2.89 16.49 4.39
N ARG A 118 -3.54 15.94 5.41
CA ARG A 118 -3.22 16.17 6.83
C ARG A 118 -3.10 14.86 7.58
N ASN A 119 -2.16 14.78 8.52
CA ASN A 119 -1.99 13.66 9.46
C ASN A 119 -1.88 12.28 8.78
N TRP A 120 -1.37 12.23 7.54
CA TRP A 120 -1.23 10.97 6.82
C TRP A 120 0.01 10.19 7.27
N THR A 121 0.02 8.89 7.02
CA THR A 121 1.16 8.00 7.29
C THR A 121 1.50 7.17 6.05
N LEU A 122 2.72 6.63 6.00
CA LEU A 122 3.18 5.73 4.95
C LEU A 122 3.70 4.43 5.55
N CYS A 123 3.06 3.30 5.27
CA CYS A 123 3.54 1.98 5.62
C CYS A 123 4.36 1.39 4.47
N LEU A 124 5.59 1.00 4.76
CA LEU A 124 6.45 0.22 3.87
C LEU A 124 6.13 -1.27 4.05
N ARG A 125 5.24 -1.81 3.21
CA ARG A 125 4.73 -3.18 3.38
C ARG A 125 5.86 -4.20 3.30
N ASN A 126 5.87 -5.12 4.25
CA ASN A 126 6.89 -6.17 4.42
C ASN A 126 8.33 -5.68 4.68
N ILE A 127 8.53 -4.38 4.92
CA ILE A 127 9.84 -3.83 5.31
C ILE A 127 9.80 -3.58 6.83
N GLN A 128 10.49 -4.43 7.60
CA GLN A 128 10.43 -4.40 9.07
C GLN A 128 11.46 -3.48 9.71
N LYS A 129 12.51 -3.10 8.96
CA LYS A 129 13.58 -2.20 9.39
C LYS A 129 14.01 -1.34 8.22
N ILE A 130 14.46 -0.14 8.51
CA ILE A 130 15.05 0.80 7.57
C ILE A 130 16.43 1.23 8.09
N GLY A 131 17.37 1.51 7.19
CA GLY A 131 18.67 2.08 7.52
C GLY A 131 18.61 3.51 8.06
N GLY A 132 17.58 4.29 7.68
CA GLY A 132 17.36 5.63 8.22
C GLY A 132 16.27 6.43 7.50
N ILE A 133 15.91 7.57 8.08
CA ILE A 133 14.92 8.50 7.51
C ILE A 133 15.36 9.95 7.69
N LYS A 134 15.04 10.80 6.71
CA LYS A 134 15.12 12.26 6.79
C LYS A 134 13.71 12.84 6.65
N CYS A 135 13.42 13.90 7.41
CA CYS A 135 12.14 14.64 7.38
C CYS A 135 10.90 13.81 7.78
N GLY A 136 11.08 12.87 8.72
CA GLY A 136 10.00 12.07 9.27
C GLY A 136 10.43 11.28 10.49
N SER A 137 9.45 10.73 11.21
CA SER A 137 9.65 9.70 12.24
C SER A 137 9.12 8.36 11.75
N HIS A 138 9.48 7.27 12.41
CA HIS A 138 8.99 5.95 12.06
C HIS A 138 8.75 5.08 13.30
N MET A 139 7.89 4.08 13.13
CA MET A 139 7.56 3.07 14.13
C MET A 139 7.35 1.72 13.44
N GLY A 140 7.67 0.61 14.12
CA GLY A 140 7.35 -0.72 13.61
C GLY A 140 5.84 -1.02 13.70
N SER A 141 5.36 -1.88 12.81
CA SER A 141 4.03 -2.49 12.88
C SER A 141 4.08 -3.90 12.31
N GLU A 142 3.04 -4.70 12.52
CA GLU A 142 2.93 -6.05 11.96
C GLU A 142 3.05 -6.05 10.43
N LEU A 143 2.58 -4.98 9.77
CA LEU A 143 2.54 -4.89 8.31
C LEU A 143 3.86 -4.36 7.70
N GLY A 144 4.72 -3.76 8.54
CA GLY A 144 5.96 -3.11 8.16
C GLY A 144 6.18 -1.79 8.89
N VAL A 145 7.28 -1.10 8.58
CA VAL A 145 7.61 0.21 9.15
C VAL A 145 6.59 1.24 8.69
N VAL A 146 6.00 1.95 9.65
CA VAL A 146 5.08 3.07 9.42
C VAL A 146 5.83 4.37 9.65
N ILE A 147 5.71 5.28 8.69
CA ILE A 147 6.40 6.56 8.65
C ILE A 147 5.39 7.68 8.82
N THR A 148 5.72 8.63 9.69
CA THR A 148 5.00 9.88 9.87
C THR A 148 5.83 11.03 9.28
N PRO A 149 5.34 11.73 8.24
CA PRO A 149 6.04 12.83 7.61
C PRO A 149 6.12 14.06 8.51
N GLN A 150 7.20 14.82 8.37
CA GLN A 150 7.37 16.16 8.98
C GLN A 150 7.46 17.27 7.92
N GLY A 151 7.35 16.94 6.64
CA GLY A 151 7.39 17.86 5.51
C GLY A 151 6.77 17.25 4.26
N SER A 152 6.80 18.00 3.15
CA SER A 152 6.28 17.56 1.85
C SER A 152 7.19 16.56 1.12
N GLU A 153 8.45 16.46 1.53
CA GLU A 153 9.42 15.51 0.99
C GLU A 153 10.07 14.71 2.11
N LEU A 154 10.18 13.39 1.90
CA LEU A 154 10.87 12.47 2.79
C LEU A 154 11.88 11.65 2.00
N THR A 155 12.95 11.27 2.68
CA THR A 155 13.95 10.34 2.14
C THR A 155 14.14 9.19 3.10
N ILE A 156 13.99 7.98 2.61
CA ILE A 156 14.09 6.73 3.37
C ILE A 156 15.25 5.94 2.80
N THR A 157 16.14 5.48 3.66
CA THR A 157 17.19 4.51 3.30
C THR A 157 16.73 3.15 3.79
N LEU A 158 16.60 2.19 2.87
CA LEU A 158 16.23 0.80 3.15
C LEU A 158 17.35 0.08 3.91
#